data_AF-A0A1G1IXK6-F1
#
_entry.id   AF-A0A1G1IXK6-F1
#
_cell.length_a   1.000
_cell.length_b   1.000
_cell.length_c   1.000
_cell.angle_alpha   90.00
_cell.angle_beta   90.00
_cell.angle_gamma   90.00
#
_symmetry.space_group_name_H-M   'P 1'
#
loop_
_entity.id
_entity.type
_entity.pdbx_description
1 polymer ?
#
loop_
_entity_poly.entity_id
_entity_poly.type
_entity_poly.pdbx_seq_one_letter_code
_entity_poly.pdbx_strand_id
1 'polypeptide(L)'
;MIASDFPGDLNTFLAFYKFQPELTKRLDNLENTSIDQSLINEIILWKVNRYVRLSDENIEQLKKLKVLEAGEHKKGNDLLKALLGVNGVDLPMASTILRFSNPKVFQIIDRHAYRAVYGKKYPLYQATPTERKISLYFDYISDLIDLCKSKGLAFTTIDRLLYIFDKKNNGKL
;
A
#
# COMPACT_ATOMS: atom_id res chain seq x y z
N MET A 1 7.10 -2.91 19.36
CA MET A 1 6.10 -4.01 19.33
C MET A 1 5.75 -4.28 17.88
N ILE A 2 5.63 -5.54 17.49
CA ILE A 2 5.21 -5.95 16.14
C ILE A 2 3.82 -6.56 16.15
N ALA A 3 3.12 -6.48 15.01
CA ALA A 3 1.73 -6.89 14.91
C ALA A 3 1.54 -8.40 15.15
N SER A 4 2.49 -9.24 14.70
CA SER A 4 2.45 -10.69 14.93
C SER A 4 2.44 -11.05 16.42
N ASP A 5 3.11 -10.26 17.24
CA ASP A 5 3.30 -10.55 18.67
C ASP A 5 2.24 -9.85 19.53
N PHE A 6 1.36 -9.05 18.92
CA PHE A 6 0.30 -8.39 19.66
C PHE A 6 -0.68 -9.42 20.23
N PRO A 7 -0.92 -9.42 21.56
CA PRO A 7 -1.74 -10.43 22.22
C PRO A 7 -3.25 -10.16 22.09
N GLY A 8 -3.66 -8.94 21.73
CA GLY A 8 -5.06 -8.56 21.60
C GLY A 8 -5.61 -8.73 20.17
N ASP A 9 -6.89 -8.39 20.00
CA ASP A 9 -7.52 -8.34 18.68
C ASP A 9 -7.04 -7.09 17.91
N LEU A 10 -6.29 -7.35 16.84
CA LEU A 10 -5.77 -6.32 15.94
C LEU A 10 -6.90 -5.57 15.20
N ASN A 11 -8.08 -6.17 15.00
CA ASN A 11 -9.19 -5.50 14.29
C ASN A 11 -9.69 -4.27 15.04
N THR A 12 -9.49 -4.20 16.37
CA THR A 12 -9.87 -3.04 17.19
C THR A 12 -9.19 -1.75 16.74
N PHE A 13 -8.02 -1.82 16.08
CA PHE A 13 -7.32 -0.64 15.59
C PHE A 13 -8.04 0.05 14.42
N LEU A 14 -8.84 -0.67 13.63
CA LEU A 14 -9.57 -0.10 12.50
C LEU A 14 -10.60 0.95 12.94
N ALA A 15 -11.20 0.81 14.13
CA ALA A 15 -12.14 1.78 14.67
C ALA A 15 -11.53 3.18 14.90
N PHE A 16 -10.20 3.28 14.97
CA PHE A 16 -9.49 4.55 15.16
C PHE A 16 -8.94 5.14 13.86
N TYR A 17 -9.15 4.48 12.72
CA TYR A 17 -8.66 4.96 11.43
C TYR A 17 -9.50 6.14 10.92
N LYS A 18 -8.87 7.33 10.86
CA LYS A 18 -9.52 8.60 10.46
C LYS A 18 -8.69 9.42 9.46
N PHE A 19 -7.79 8.79 8.72
CA PHE A 19 -6.95 9.50 7.75
C PHE A 19 -7.76 9.83 6.50
N GLN A 20 -7.95 11.12 6.23
CA GLN A 20 -8.74 11.65 5.11
C GLN A 20 -10.08 10.90 4.90
N PRO A 21 -11.04 11.00 5.84
CA PRO A 21 -12.21 10.12 5.89
C PRO A 21 -13.06 10.17 4.60
N GLU A 22 -13.37 11.37 4.10
CA GLU A 22 -14.18 11.53 2.89
C GLU A 22 -13.47 11.01 1.64
N LEU A 23 -12.18 11.34 1.47
CA LEU A 23 -11.41 10.89 0.32
C LEU A 23 -11.15 9.37 0.38
N THR A 24 -10.91 8.80 1.56
CA THR A 24 -10.79 7.36 1.76
C THR A 24 -12.08 6.65 1.37
N LYS A 25 -13.23 7.14 1.84
CA LYS A 25 -14.54 6.58 1.50
C LYS A 25 -14.76 6.59 -0.01
N ARG A 26 -14.41 7.69 -0.68
CA ARG A 26 -14.48 7.77 -2.14
C ARG A 26 -13.57 6.74 -2.83
N LEU A 27 -12.30 6.70 -2.43
CA LEU A 27 -11.29 5.83 -3.06
C LEU A 27 -11.47 4.34 -2.72
N ASP A 28 -12.28 3.98 -1.74
CA ASP A 28 -12.65 2.58 -1.48
C ASP A 28 -13.75 2.06 -2.40
N ASN A 29 -14.47 2.93 -3.09
CA ASN A 29 -15.62 2.58 -3.92
C ASN A 29 -15.30 2.72 -5.42
N LEU A 30 -14.16 2.16 -5.86
CA LEU A 30 -13.62 2.33 -7.22
C LEU A 30 -13.92 1.16 -8.18
N GLU A 31 -14.75 0.19 -7.79
CA GLU A 31 -15.00 -1.04 -8.56
C GLU A 31 -15.36 -0.73 -10.02
N ASN A 32 -16.32 0.18 -10.23
CA ASN A 32 -16.81 0.59 -11.56
C ASN A 32 -16.18 1.90 -12.09
N THR A 33 -15.15 2.42 -11.42
CA THR A 33 -14.50 3.67 -11.83
C THR A 33 -13.36 3.38 -12.82
N SER A 34 -13.36 4.08 -13.96
CA SER A 34 -12.22 4.02 -14.89
C SER A 34 -10.97 4.59 -14.23
N ILE A 35 -9.82 3.95 -14.43
CA ILE A 35 -8.54 4.50 -14.00
C ILE A 35 -8.09 5.51 -15.06
N ASP A 36 -7.98 6.78 -14.66
CA ASP A 36 -7.46 7.88 -15.45
C ASP A 36 -6.55 8.77 -14.60
N GLN A 37 -5.94 9.78 -15.22
CA GLN A 37 -5.03 10.69 -14.51
C GLN A 37 -5.73 11.47 -13.38
N SER A 38 -7.03 11.76 -13.49
CA SER A 38 -7.77 12.46 -12.44
C SER A 38 -7.87 11.60 -11.18
N LEU A 39 -8.21 10.32 -11.34
CA LEU A 39 -8.23 9.36 -10.24
C LEU A 39 -6.84 9.20 -9.61
N ILE A 40 -5.79 9.14 -10.43
CA ILE A 40 -4.41 9.05 -9.93
C ILE A 40 -4.05 10.29 -9.10
N ASN A 41 -4.46 11.48 -9.52
CA ASN A 41 -4.22 12.70 -8.75
C ASN A 41 -4.89 12.64 -7.38
N GLU A 42 -6.10 12.09 -7.28
CA GLU A 42 -6.81 11.95 -6.01
C GLU A 42 -6.17 10.90 -5.10
N ILE A 43 -5.69 9.79 -5.67
CA ILE A 43 -4.92 8.77 -4.93
C ILE A 43 -3.61 9.38 -4.39
N ILE A 44 -2.93 10.19 -5.20
CA ILE A 44 -1.71 10.88 -4.76
C ILE A 44 -2.05 11.90 -3.68
N LEU A 45 -3.08 12.74 -3.88
CA LEU A 45 -3.56 13.72 -2.90
C LEU A 45 -3.90 13.07 -1.55
N TRP A 46 -4.46 11.86 -1.59
CA TRP A 46 -4.69 11.06 -0.39
C TRP A 46 -3.39 10.75 0.36
N LYS A 47 -2.28 10.48 -0.33
CA LYS A 47 -0.99 10.20 0.32
C LYS A 47 -0.24 11.47 0.69
N VAL A 48 -0.13 12.40 -0.24
CA VAL A 48 0.64 13.66 -0.16
C VAL A 48 0.09 14.70 -1.15
N ASN A 49 0.19 15.99 -0.83
CA ASN A 49 -0.21 17.07 -1.73
C ASN A 49 0.84 17.29 -2.84
N ARG A 50 0.86 16.41 -3.85
CA ARG A 50 1.79 16.46 -4.98
C ARG A 50 1.09 16.06 -6.28
N TYR A 51 1.65 16.50 -7.41
CA TYR A 51 1.24 16.05 -8.74
C TYR A 51 2.31 15.16 -9.38
N VAL A 52 1.86 14.10 -10.05
CA VAL A 52 2.69 13.22 -10.88
C VAL A 52 1.90 12.88 -12.13
N ARG A 53 2.52 13.01 -13.30
CA ARG A 53 1.94 12.56 -14.56
C ARG A 53 2.35 11.12 -14.82
N LEU A 54 1.37 10.22 -14.97
CA LEU A 54 1.61 8.87 -15.49
C LEU A 54 1.46 8.87 -17.02
N SER A 55 2.19 7.99 -17.69
CA SER A 55 1.99 7.76 -19.13
C SER A 55 0.72 6.96 -19.37
N ASP A 56 0.18 7.02 -20.59
CA ASP A 56 -1.02 6.26 -20.96
C ASP A 56 -0.76 4.75 -20.83
N GLU A 57 0.47 4.29 -21.11
CA GLU A 57 0.88 2.90 -20.90
C GLU A 57 0.82 2.48 -19.43
N ASN A 58 1.23 3.36 -18.50
CA ASN A 58 1.11 3.07 -17.06
C ASN A 58 -0.36 2.93 -16.64
N ILE A 59 -1.23 3.80 -17.14
CA ILE A 59 -2.66 3.78 -16.86
C ILE A 59 -3.31 2.50 -17.42
N GLU A 60 -2.97 2.10 -18.65
CA GLU A 60 -3.45 0.86 -19.25
C GLU A 60 -2.98 -0.39 -18.49
N GLN A 61 -1.74 -0.39 -18.00
CA GLN A 61 -1.25 -1.46 -17.13
C GLN A 61 -1.98 -1.50 -15.78
N LEU A 62 -2.28 -0.34 -15.17
CA LEU A 62 -3.07 -0.28 -13.92
C LEU A 62 -4.46 -0.87 -14.11
N LYS A 63 -5.13 -0.59 -15.23
CA LYS A 63 -6.46 -1.17 -15.54
C LYS A 63 -6.39 -2.69 -15.58
N LYS A 64 -5.33 -3.27 -16.16
CA LYS A 64 -5.12 -4.73 -16.20
C LYS A 64 -4.92 -5.35 -14.83
N LEU A 65 -4.48 -4.60 -13.82
CA LEU A 65 -4.32 -5.14 -12.46
C LEU A 65 -5.65 -5.31 -11.71
N LYS A 66 -6.74 -4.66 -12.15
CA LYS A 66 -8.06 -4.77 -11.49
C LYS A 66 -8.60 -6.20 -11.46
N VAL A 67 -8.22 -7.03 -12.42
CA VAL A 67 -8.67 -8.43 -12.53
C VAL A 67 -7.75 -9.42 -11.81
N LEU A 68 -6.68 -8.95 -11.17
CA LEU A 68 -5.82 -9.83 -10.39
C LEU A 68 -6.51 -10.28 -9.11
N GLU A 69 -6.30 -11.54 -8.79
CA GLU A 69 -6.82 -12.19 -7.60
C GLU A 69 -5.79 -12.18 -6.46
N ALA A 70 -6.27 -12.43 -5.24
CA ALA A 70 -5.42 -12.47 -4.05
C ALA A 70 -4.24 -13.46 -4.22
N GLY A 71 -3.04 -13.02 -3.87
CA GLY A 71 -1.80 -13.82 -4.03
C GLY A 71 -1.12 -13.68 -5.40
N GLU A 72 -1.70 -12.96 -6.36
CA GLU A 72 -1.09 -12.73 -7.67
C GLU A 72 -0.20 -11.47 -7.73
N HIS A 73 0.23 -10.95 -6.58
CA HIS A 73 0.95 -9.67 -6.45
C HIS A 73 2.21 -9.59 -7.30
N LYS A 74 2.92 -10.70 -7.50
CA LYS A 74 4.14 -10.75 -8.33
C LYS A 74 3.87 -10.39 -9.81
N LYS A 75 2.63 -10.54 -10.30
CA LYS A 75 2.24 -10.09 -11.67
C LYS A 75 2.28 -8.57 -11.84
N GLY A 76 2.29 -7.81 -10.75
CA GLY A 76 2.44 -6.35 -10.76
C GLY A 76 3.87 -5.84 -10.94
N ASN A 77 4.87 -6.73 -11.15
CA ASN A 77 6.28 -6.37 -11.19
C ASN A 77 6.62 -5.27 -12.20
N ASP A 78 6.22 -5.47 -13.44
CA ASP A 78 6.60 -4.57 -14.54
C ASP A 78 5.97 -3.18 -14.36
N LEU A 79 4.73 -3.15 -13.86
CA LEU A 79 4.07 -1.88 -13.54
C LEU A 79 4.74 -1.20 -12.35
N LEU A 80 5.08 -1.92 -11.28
CA LEU A 80 5.80 -1.32 -10.16
C LEU A 80 7.14 -0.74 -10.60
N LYS A 81 7.88 -1.46 -11.45
CA LYS A 81 9.12 -0.97 -12.06
C LYS A 81 8.90 0.30 -12.87
N ALA A 82 7.85 0.33 -13.70
CA ALA A 82 7.49 1.51 -14.48
C ALA A 82 7.12 2.71 -13.59
N LEU A 83 6.29 2.50 -12.55
CA LEU A 83 5.92 3.53 -11.57
C LEU A 83 7.13 4.10 -10.85
N LEU A 84 8.08 3.26 -10.42
CA LEU A 84 9.32 3.70 -9.76
C LEU A 84 10.27 4.47 -10.71
N GLY A 85 10.07 4.35 -12.02
CA GLY A 85 10.76 5.17 -13.03
C GLY A 85 10.18 6.57 -13.20
N VAL A 86 8.98 6.84 -12.66
CA VAL A 86 8.33 8.14 -12.76
C VAL A 86 8.92 9.13 -11.76
N ASN A 87 9.29 10.32 -12.23
CA ASN A 87 9.85 11.35 -11.37
C ASN A 87 8.88 11.73 -10.23
N GLY A 88 9.39 11.69 -9.00
CA GLY A 88 8.60 11.99 -7.80
C GLY A 88 7.80 10.82 -7.25
N VAL A 89 7.90 9.63 -7.86
CA VAL A 89 7.28 8.39 -7.36
C VAL A 89 8.36 7.49 -6.76
N ASP A 90 8.23 7.24 -5.46
CA ASP A 90 8.98 6.19 -4.76
C ASP A 90 8.00 5.15 -4.21
N LEU A 91 8.52 4.08 -3.61
CA LEU A 91 7.74 2.90 -3.25
C LEU A 91 6.48 3.20 -2.38
N PRO A 92 6.49 4.13 -1.41
CA PRO A 92 5.26 4.48 -0.68
C PRO A 92 4.17 5.07 -1.56
N MET A 93 4.54 5.84 -2.59
CA MET A 93 3.59 6.40 -3.54
C MET A 93 3.10 5.31 -4.50
N ALA A 94 4.02 4.54 -5.07
CA ALA A 94 3.69 3.46 -6.01
C ALA A 94 2.76 2.42 -5.36
N SER A 95 3.07 1.98 -4.14
CA SER A 95 2.22 1.04 -3.40
C SER A 95 0.84 1.62 -3.03
N THR A 96 0.72 2.94 -2.85
CA THR A 96 -0.57 3.61 -2.67
C THR A 96 -1.41 3.55 -3.94
N ILE A 97 -0.80 3.87 -5.10
CA ILE A 97 -1.45 3.76 -6.41
C ILE A 97 -1.93 2.32 -6.65
N LEU A 98 -1.08 1.33 -6.39
CA LEU A 98 -1.42 -0.08 -6.53
C LEU A 98 -2.55 -0.50 -5.58
N ARG A 99 -2.49 -0.11 -4.29
CA ARG A 99 -3.50 -0.46 -3.28
C ARG A 99 -4.89 0.05 -3.66
N PHE A 100 -5.01 1.29 -4.11
CA PHE A 100 -6.32 1.81 -4.50
C PHE A 100 -6.81 1.27 -5.84
N SER A 101 -5.89 0.84 -6.71
CA SER A 101 -6.25 0.19 -7.98
C SER A 101 -6.76 -1.24 -7.77
N ASN A 102 -6.15 -2.00 -6.85
CA ASN A 102 -6.62 -3.33 -6.46
C ASN A 102 -6.24 -3.65 -4.99
N PRO A 103 -7.13 -3.36 -4.02
CA PRO A 103 -6.85 -3.58 -2.59
C PRO A 103 -6.85 -5.07 -2.20
N LYS A 104 -7.35 -5.97 -3.05
CA LYS A 104 -7.31 -7.42 -2.79
C LYS A 104 -5.91 -8.00 -2.96
N VAL A 105 -5.04 -7.31 -3.68
CA VAL A 105 -3.72 -7.81 -4.09
C VAL A 105 -2.59 -6.96 -3.52
N PHE A 106 -2.77 -5.64 -3.47
CA PHE A 106 -1.73 -4.70 -3.07
C PHE A 106 -2.11 -3.94 -1.82
N GLN A 107 -1.10 -3.70 -0.99
CA GLN A 107 -1.21 -2.92 0.24
C GLN A 107 -0.09 -1.88 0.29
N ILE A 108 -0.30 -0.83 1.08
CA ILE A 108 0.63 0.30 1.16
C ILE A 108 1.81 -0.09 2.04
N ILE A 109 3.01 0.17 1.55
CA ILE A 109 4.23 0.09 2.37
C ILE A 109 4.75 1.50 2.65
N ASP A 110 4.89 1.82 3.93
CA ASP A 110 5.61 3.00 4.38
C ASP A 110 6.34 2.72 5.69
N ARG A 111 6.91 3.75 6.29
CA ARG A 111 7.69 3.61 7.52
C ARG A 111 6.88 3.06 8.69
N HIS A 112 5.62 3.46 8.83
CA HIS A 112 4.75 2.97 9.91
C HIS A 112 4.36 1.52 9.64
N ALA A 113 3.88 1.23 8.43
CA ALA A 113 3.45 -0.13 8.07
C ALA A 113 4.61 -1.14 8.15
N TYR A 114 5.80 -0.75 7.69
CA TYR A 114 6.99 -1.60 7.77
C TYR A 114 7.43 -1.84 9.23
N ARG A 115 7.45 -0.79 10.06
CA ARG A 115 7.82 -0.93 11.48
C ARG A 115 6.80 -1.77 12.24
N ALA A 116 5.51 -1.67 11.90
CA ALA A 116 4.45 -2.50 12.46
C ALA A 116 4.70 -4.00 12.23
N VAL A 117 5.15 -4.37 11.03
CA VAL A 117 5.37 -5.77 10.65
C VAL A 117 6.71 -6.29 11.19
N TYR A 118 7.80 -5.53 11.03
CA TYR A 118 9.15 -6.04 11.28
C TYR A 118 9.83 -5.51 12.54
N GLY A 119 9.24 -4.51 13.21
CA GLY A 119 9.80 -3.92 14.42
C GLY A 119 11.08 -3.12 14.21
N LYS A 120 11.49 -2.91 12.96
CA LYS A 120 12.72 -2.24 12.58
C LYS A 120 12.46 -1.07 11.63
N LYS A 121 13.44 -0.17 11.51
CA LYS A 121 13.37 0.98 10.63
C LYS A 121 13.22 0.54 9.17
N TYR A 122 12.45 1.30 8.40
CA TYR A 122 12.29 1.10 6.97
C TYR A 122 13.66 1.21 6.28
N PRO A 123 14.13 0.16 5.59
CA PRO A 123 15.53 0.07 5.14
C PRO A 123 15.76 0.77 3.79
N LEU A 124 14.70 1.24 3.13
CA LEU A 124 14.79 1.85 1.81
C LEU A 124 14.98 3.36 1.89
N TYR A 125 15.86 3.85 1.04
CA TYR A 125 16.12 5.26 0.78
C TYR A 125 16.01 5.53 -0.72
N GLN A 126 15.98 6.80 -1.12
CA GLN A 126 15.71 7.19 -2.51
C GLN A 126 16.67 6.52 -3.50
N ALA A 127 17.97 6.52 -3.18
CA ALA A 127 19.03 5.92 -4.00
C ALA A 127 19.14 4.38 -3.90
N THR A 128 18.24 3.70 -3.17
CA THR A 128 18.21 2.23 -3.18
C THR A 128 17.86 1.73 -4.59
N PRO A 129 18.54 0.71 -5.14
CA PRO A 129 18.24 0.18 -6.47
C PRO A 129 16.78 -0.26 -6.61
N THR A 130 16.19 0.01 -7.78
CA THR A 130 14.78 -0.31 -8.09
C THR A 130 14.44 -1.77 -7.82
N GLU A 131 15.29 -2.70 -8.25
CA GLU A 131 15.07 -4.14 -8.04
C GLU A 131 15.00 -4.52 -6.56
N ARG A 132 15.80 -3.86 -5.70
CA ARG A 132 15.74 -4.08 -4.26
C ARG A 132 14.46 -3.52 -3.63
N LYS A 133 13.95 -2.40 -4.14
CA LYS A 133 12.65 -1.84 -3.73
C LYS A 133 11.51 -2.80 -4.11
N ILE A 134 11.54 -3.32 -5.33
CA ILE A 134 10.55 -4.27 -5.85
C ILE A 134 10.56 -5.57 -5.05
N SER A 135 11.74 -6.18 -4.84
CA SER A 135 11.86 -7.40 -4.04
C SER A 135 11.28 -7.20 -2.65
N LEU A 136 11.74 -6.16 -1.94
CA LEU A 136 11.26 -5.87 -0.59
C LEU A 136 9.75 -5.67 -0.54
N TYR A 137 9.18 -4.96 -1.52
CA TYR A 137 7.75 -4.75 -1.56
C TYR A 137 6.96 -6.05 -1.67
N PHE A 138 7.35 -6.93 -2.58
CA PHE A 138 6.60 -8.17 -2.76
C PHE A 138 6.84 -9.18 -1.66
N ASP A 139 8.01 -9.17 -1.03
CA ASP A 139 8.26 -9.97 0.19
C ASP A 139 7.37 -9.45 1.33
N TYR A 140 7.25 -8.12 1.47
CA TYR A 140 6.30 -7.49 2.38
C TYR A 140 4.85 -7.89 2.11
N ILE A 141 4.38 -7.91 0.85
CA ILE A 141 3.03 -8.37 0.54
C ILE A 141 2.82 -9.85 0.94
N SER A 142 3.80 -10.73 0.69
CA SER A 142 3.72 -12.12 1.13
C SER A 142 3.62 -12.22 2.66
N ASP A 143 4.44 -11.48 3.39
CA ASP A 143 4.41 -11.45 4.86
C ASP A 143 3.07 -10.93 5.39
N LEU A 144 2.47 -9.94 4.73
CA LEU A 144 1.13 -9.46 5.07
C LEU A 144 0.05 -10.53 4.86
N ILE A 145 0.13 -11.30 3.78
CA ILE A 145 -0.81 -12.39 3.52
C ILE A 145 -0.74 -13.41 4.66
N ASP A 146 0.47 -13.78 5.08
CA ASP A 146 0.67 -14.76 6.16
C ASP A 146 0.28 -14.20 7.53
N LEU A 147 0.52 -12.91 7.78
CA LEU A 147 0.01 -12.21 8.96
C LEU A 147 -1.53 -12.23 8.98
N CYS A 148 -2.18 -11.95 7.85
CA CYS A 148 -3.64 -11.96 7.76
C CYS A 148 -4.21 -13.35 8.02
N LYS A 149 -3.60 -14.40 7.45
CA LYS A 149 -4.02 -15.79 7.71
C LYS A 149 -3.86 -16.17 9.19
N SER A 150 -2.71 -15.88 9.78
CA SER A 150 -2.40 -16.28 11.16
C SER A 150 -3.22 -15.54 12.21
N LYS A 151 -3.60 -14.29 11.94
CA LYS A 151 -4.38 -13.44 12.86
C LYS A 151 -5.86 -13.29 12.50
N GLY A 152 -6.32 -13.93 11.43
CA GLY A 152 -7.71 -13.83 10.97
C GLY A 152 -8.11 -12.41 10.53
N LEU A 153 -7.22 -11.71 9.81
CA LEU A 153 -7.43 -10.32 9.38
C LEU A 153 -7.86 -10.25 7.92
N ALA A 154 -8.62 -9.21 7.59
CA ALA A 154 -8.93 -8.88 6.21
C ALA A 154 -7.71 -8.20 5.55
N PHE A 155 -7.18 -8.80 4.48
CA PHE A 155 -6.04 -8.25 3.75
C PHE A 155 -6.34 -6.86 3.17
N THR A 156 -7.58 -6.59 2.73
CA THR A 156 -7.99 -5.33 2.08
C THR A 156 -7.86 -4.08 2.96
N THR A 157 -7.76 -4.25 4.28
CA THR A 157 -7.70 -3.16 5.26
C THR A 157 -6.44 -3.18 6.13
N ILE A 158 -5.50 -4.09 5.84
CA ILE A 158 -4.33 -4.33 6.71
C ILE A 158 -3.40 -3.11 6.77
N ASP A 159 -3.24 -2.35 5.68
CA ASP A 159 -2.41 -1.14 5.66
C ASP A 159 -2.85 -0.11 6.72
N ARG A 160 -4.16 0.07 6.85
CA ARG A 160 -4.81 1.00 7.79
C ARG A 160 -4.63 0.53 9.22
N LEU A 161 -4.86 -0.76 9.43
CA LEU A 161 -4.68 -1.40 10.73
C LEU A 161 -3.24 -1.20 11.20
N LEU A 162 -2.26 -1.54 10.37
CA LEU A 162 -0.84 -1.43 10.69
C LEU A 162 -0.42 0.02 10.97
N TYR A 163 -0.94 0.97 10.20
CA TYR A 163 -0.70 2.39 10.43
C TYR A 163 -1.17 2.86 11.82
N ILE A 164 -2.39 2.50 12.23
CA ILE A 164 -2.91 2.86 13.55
C ILE A 164 -2.20 2.09 14.65
N PHE A 165 -1.97 0.79 14.45
CA PHE A 165 -1.24 -0.07 15.38
C PHE A 165 0.13 0.53 15.71
N ASP A 166 0.91 0.88 14.69
CA ASP A 166 2.25 1.43 14.88
C ASP A 166 2.21 2.80 15.58
N LYS A 167 1.27 3.67 15.18
CA LYS A 167 1.10 4.97 15.84
C LYS A 167 0.77 4.84 17.32
N LYS A 168 -0.07 3.89 17.71
CA LYS A 168 -0.48 3.69 19.10
C LYS A 168 0.56 2.98 19.95
N ASN A 169 1.26 1.98 19.39
CA ASN A 169 2.16 1.11 20.17
C ASN A 169 3.64 1.47 20.05
N ASN A 170 4.06 2.09 18.94
CA ASN A 170 5.47 2.42 18.68
C ASN A 170 5.72 3.94 18.57
N GLY A 171 4.67 4.75 18.58
CA GLY A 171 4.77 6.21 18.64
C GLY A 171 5.32 6.86 17.37
N LYS A 172 6.07 7.95 17.53
CA LYS A 172 6.63 8.71 16.40
C LYS A 172 7.75 7.93 15.70
N LEU A 173 7.97 8.25 14.42
CA LEU A 173 9.04 7.69 13.58
C LEU A 173 10.38 8.40 13.82
#